data_AF-A0A7G8WB55-F1
#
_entry.id   AF-A0A7G8WB55-F1
#
_cell.length_a   1.000
_cell.length_b   1.000
_cell.length_c   1.000
_cell.angle_alpha   90.00
_cell.angle_beta   90.00
_cell.angle_gamma   90.00
#
_symmetry.space_group_name_H-M   'P 1'
#
loop_
_entity.id
_entity.type
_entity.pdbx_description
1 polymer ?
#
loop_
_entity_poly.entity_id
_entity_poly.type
_entity_poly.pdbx_seq_one_letter_code
_entity_poly.pdbx_strand_id
1 'polypeptide(L)' 'MSFLLLQTPTGTPKPGSNTPIDVSNPFDVIVYIVMPIVIIAVFFILKKKKKDDL' A
#
# COMPACT_ATOMS: atom_id res chain seq x y z
N MET A 1 -38.66 8.62 -10.30
CA MET A 1 -38.38 7.18 -10.15
C MET A 1 -36.87 6.98 -10.09
N SER A 2 -36.24 7.16 -8.92
CA SER A 2 -34.78 7.09 -8.77
C SER A 2 -34.39 5.96 -7.82
N PHE A 3 -34.74 4.73 -8.18
CA PHE A 3 -34.40 3.51 -7.43
C PHE A 3 -32.89 3.18 -7.45
N LEU A 4 -32.11 3.85 -8.31
CA LEU A 4 -30.66 3.67 -8.43
C LEU A 4 -29.88 4.21 -7.23
N LEU A 5 -30.35 5.29 -6.60
CA LEU A 5 -29.66 5.90 -5.45
C LEU A 5 -29.79 5.06 -4.18
N LEU A 6 -30.85 4.26 -4.06
CA LEU A 6 -31.10 3.41 -2.89
C LEU A 6 -30.24 2.13 -2.88
N GLN A 7 -29.69 1.73 -4.03
CA GLN A 7 -28.83 0.54 -4.15
C GLN A 7 -27.36 0.80 -3.82
N THR A 8 -26.93 2.07 -3.72
CA THR A 8 -25.54 2.36 -3.37
C THR A 8 -25.38 2.22 -1.86
N PRO A 9 -24.55 1.28 -1.36
CA PRO A 9 -24.32 1.15 0.06
C PRO A 9 -23.82 2.46 0.65
N THR A 10 -24.45 2.91 1.73
CA THR A 10 -24.03 4.09 2.48
C THR A 10 -22.99 3.66 3.51
N GLY A 11 -21.80 4.29 3.47
CA GLY A 11 -20.72 4.00 4.43
C GLY A 11 -19.59 3.10 3.91
N THR A 12 -19.67 2.60 2.68
CA THR A 12 -18.51 1.96 2.01
C THR A 12 -17.82 2.95 1.09
N PRO A 13 -16.48 2.87 0.95
CA PRO A 13 -15.76 3.59 -0.09
C PRO A 13 -16.40 3.34 -1.46
N LYS A 14 -16.65 4.42 -2.20
CA LYS A 14 -17.18 4.37 -3.57
C LYS A 14 -16.01 4.18 -4.54
N PRO A 15 -16.23 3.63 -5.74
CA PRO A 15 -15.21 3.66 -6.79
C PRO A 15 -14.73 5.11 -7.00
N GLY A 16 -13.43 5.35 -6.85
CA GLY A 16 -12.82 6.69 -6.91
C GLY A 16 -12.74 7.44 -5.57
N SER A 17 -13.26 6.89 -4.47
CA SER A 17 -13.08 7.46 -3.12
C SER A 17 -11.73 7.06 -2.52
N ASN A 18 -10.66 7.30 -3.26
CA ASN A 18 -9.29 7.08 -2.80
C ASN A 18 -8.71 8.45 -2.43
N THR A 19 -8.04 8.54 -1.28
CA THR A 19 -7.25 9.71 -0.93
C THR A 19 -5.87 9.60 -1.56
N PRO A 20 -5.27 10.71 -2.06
CA PRO A 20 -3.86 10.72 -2.43
C PRO A 20 -2.98 10.33 -1.24
N ILE A 21 -1.82 9.73 -1.53
CA ILE A 21 -0.79 9.48 -0.52
C ILE A 21 -0.26 10.84 -0.05
N ASP A 22 -0.26 11.06 1.26
CA ASP A 22 0.27 12.29 1.86
C ASP A 22 1.73 12.10 2.28
N VAL A 23 2.66 12.67 1.50
CA VAL A 23 4.10 12.59 1.79
C VAL A 23 4.53 13.43 3.01
N SER A 24 3.64 14.24 3.58
CA SER A 24 3.87 14.96 4.84
C SER A 24 3.48 14.10 6.05
N ASN A 25 2.67 13.05 5.85
CA ASN A 25 2.29 12.11 6.88
C ASN A 25 3.37 11.03 7.05
N PRO A 26 3.99 10.91 8.23
CA PRO A 26 5.02 9.90 8.46
C PRO A 26 4.55 8.46 8.23
N PHE A 27 3.29 8.15 8.51
CA PHE A 27 2.73 6.82 8.32
C PHE A 27 2.67 6.45 6.83
N ASP A 28 2.15 7.36 6.00
CA ASP A 28 2.03 7.16 4.56
C ASP A 28 3.41 6.96 3.92
N VAL A 29 4.41 7.76 4.32
CA VAL A 29 5.79 7.62 3.86
C VAL A 29 6.37 6.26 4.26
N ILE A 30 6.19 5.83 5.52
CA ILE A 30 6.74 4.57 6.01
C ILE A 30 6.11 3.38 5.26
N VAL A 31 4.79 3.33 5.14
CA VAL A 31 4.08 2.18 4.58
C VAL A 31 4.23 2.12 3.07
N TYR A 32 4.06 3.25 2.37
CA TYR A 32 4.01 3.24 0.90
C TYR A 32 5.39 3.41 0.25
N ILE A 33 6.40 3.91 0.98
CA ILE A 33 7.75 4.15 0.42
C ILE A 33 8.82 3.33 1.15
N VAL A 34 8.92 3.43 2.48
CA VAL A 34 10.03 2.79 3.22
C VAL A 34 9.89 1.27 3.25
N MET A 35 8.70 0.75 3.55
CA MET A 35 8.44 -0.70 3.60
C MET A 35 8.84 -1.44 2.31
N PRO A 36 8.44 -1.04 1.10
CA PRO A 36 8.87 -1.72 -0.12
C PRO A 36 10.38 -1.67 -0.34
N ILE A 37 11.04 -0.55 -0.01
CA ILE A 37 12.51 -0.44 -0.09
C ILE A 37 13.18 -1.43 0.87
N VAL A 38 12.68 -1.54 2.11
CA VAL A 38 13.23 -2.48 3.10
C VAL A 38 13.05 -3.93 2.63
N ILE A 39 11.88 -4.28 2.08
CA ILE A 39 11.63 -5.64 1.55
C ILE A 39 12.65 -5.98 0.45
N ILE A 40 12.89 -5.05 -0.47
CA ILE A 40 13.87 -5.22 -1.56
C ILE A 40 15.29 -5.37 -0.99
N ALA A 41 15.68 -4.51 -0.04
CA ALA A 41 17.00 -4.57 0.58
C ALA A 41 17.23 -5.89 1.31
N VAL A 42 16.25 -6.34 2.12
CA VAL A 42 16.30 -7.61 2.84
C VAL A 42 16.39 -8.78 1.86
N PHE A 43 15.62 -8.77 0.78
CA PHE A 43 15.69 -9.80 -0.26
C PHE A 43 17.11 -9.95 -0.82
N PHE A 44 17.79 -8.84 -1.15
CA PHE A 44 19.16 -8.89 -1.66
C PHE A 44 20.18 -9.36 -0.62
N ILE A 45 20.02 -8.94 0.64
CA ILE A 45 20.88 -9.41 1.74
C ILE A 45 20.75 -10.93 1.88
N LEU A 46 19.51 -11.45 1.94
CA LEU A 46 19.26 -12.89 2.05
C LEU A 46 19.78 -13.66 0.83
N LYS A 47 19.66 -13.10 -0.37
CA LYS A 47 20.20 -13.72 -1.59
C LYS A 47 21.73 -13.81 -1.58
N LYS A 48 22.42 -12.82 -1.01
CA LYS A 48 23.88 -12.84 -0.86
C LYS A 48 24.34 -13.91 0.12
N LYS A 49 23.73 -13.97 1.31
CA LYS A 49 24.13 -14.95 2.34
C LYS A 49 24.04 -16.40 1.86
N LYS A 50 23.06 -16.74 1.01
CA LYS A 50 22.94 -18.09 0.41
C LYS A 50 24.08 -18.47 -0.56
N LYS A 51 24.88 -17.52 -1.04
CA LYS A 51 26.03 -17.78 -1.90
C LYS A 51 27.33 -17.94 -1.13
N ASP A 52 27.36 -17.45 0.12
CA ASP A 52 28.53 -17.55 0.98
C ASP A 52 28.53 -18.87 1.79
N ASP A 53 27.35 -19.50 1.94
CA ASP A 53 27.15 -20.80 2.60
C ASP A 53 27.22 -22.02 1.65
N LEU A 54 27.70 -21.86 0.40
CA LEU A 54 27.76 -22.90 -0.65
C LEU A 54 29.15 -22.98 -1.28
#